data_AF-A0A7W6MMZ2-F1
#
_entry.id   AF-A0A7W6MMZ2-F1
#
_cell.length_a   1.000
_cell.length_b   1.000
_cell.length_c   1.000
_cell.angle_alpha   90.00
_cell.angle_beta   90.00
_cell.angle_gamma   90.00
#
_symmetry.space_group_name_H-M   'P 1'
#
loop_
_entity.id
_entity.type
_entity.pdbx_description
1 polymer ?
#
loop_
_entity_poly.entity_id
_entity_poly.type
_entity_poly.pdbx_seq_one_letter_code
_entity_poly.pdbx_strand_id
1 'polypeptide(L)' 'MDADLSASGQPMNAAEIARAFKRGGSRIEPGVQQALTALARYGHVTSLTDGRFAARRAA' A
#
# COMPACT_ATOMS: atom_id res chain seq x y z
N MET A 1 -25.08 5.71 16.93
CA MET A 1 -23.63 5.74 17.24
C MET A 1 -23.10 4.38 16.82
N ASP A 2 -22.69 4.25 15.57
CA ASP A 2 -22.09 3.01 15.06
C ASP A 2 -20.61 3.33 14.83
N ALA A 3 -19.81 3.04 15.85
CA ALA A 3 -18.37 3.16 15.82
C ALA A 3 -17.81 1.80 15.38
N ASP A 4 -18.10 1.40 14.15
CA ASP A 4 -17.40 0.28 13.54
C ASP A 4 -16.11 0.82 12.90
N LEU A 5 -15.02 0.55 13.60
CA LEU A 5 -13.66 0.66 13.14
C LEU A 5 -13.49 -0.26 11.91
N SER A 6 -13.99 0.16 10.75
CA SER A 6 -13.59 -0.39 9.46
C SER A 6 -12.12 -0.06 9.25
N ALA A 7 -11.29 -0.90 9.85
CA ALA A 7 -9.85 -0.89 9.91
C ALA A 7 -9.18 -0.22 8.72
N SER A 8 -8.90 1.08 8.86
CA SER A 8 -7.87 1.89 8.18
C SER A 8 -7.30 1.27 6.89
N GLY A 9 -8.14 1.05 5.89
CA GLY A 9 -7.76 0.71 4.51
C GLY A 9 -7.27 1.96 3.77
N GLN A 10 -6.44 2.75 4.43
CA GLN A 10 -6.07 4.08 3.95
C GLN A 10 -5.07 3.92 2.80
N PRO A 11 -5.30 4.56 1.65
CA PRO A 11 -4.41 4.44 0.51
C PRO A 11 -3.04 5.02 0.87
N MET A 12 -2.00 4.19 0.79
CA MET A 12 -0.62 4.54 1.14
C MET A 12 0.24 4.61 -0.11
N ASN A 13 1.18 5.56 -0.15
CA ASN A 13 2.17 5.61 -1.23
C ASN A 13 3.38 4.70 -0.95
N ALA A 14 4.19 4.45 -1.98
CA ALA A 14 5.35 3.57 -1.86
C ALA A 14 6.37 4.07 -0.83
N ALA A 15 6.51 5.39 -0.64
CA ALA A 15 7.43 5.99 0.32
C ALA A 15 6.98 5.79 1.78
N GLU A 16 5.68 5.89 2.05
CA GLU A 16 5.09 5.60 3.37
C GLU A 16 5.25 4.12 3.72
N ILE A 17 5.00 3.24 2.75
CA ILE A 17 5.19 1.79 2.92
C ILE A 17 6.67 1.47 3.14
N ALA A 18 7.57 2.05 2.34
CA ALA A 18 9.02 1.89 2.48
C ALA A 18 9.48 2.32 3.89
N ARG A 19 9.05 3.49 4.36
CA ARG A 19 9.35 3.99 5.72
C ARG A 19 8.85 3.10 6.84
N ALA A 20 7.76 2.35 6.64
CA ALA A 20 7.27 1.39 7.62
C ALA A 20 8.20 0.17 7.79
N PHE A 21 9.04 -0.14 6.78
CA PHE A 21 10.06 -1.17 6.92
C PHE A 21 11.24 -0.65 7.73
N LYS A 22 11.64 -1.43 8.75
CA LYS A 22 12.68 -1.12 9.76
C LYS A 22 14.07 -0.70 9.21
N ARG A 23 14.35 -0.96 7.93
CA ARG A 23 15.60 -0.61 7.22
C ARG A 23 15.35 0.03 5.84
N GLY A 24 14.10 0.41 5.59
CA GLY A 24 13.55 0.51 4.26
C GLY A 24 13.25 1.92 3.76
N GLY A 25 14.06 2.93 4.07
CA GLY A 25 13.85 4.26 3.46
C GLY A 25 13.95 4.25 1.92
N SER A 26 14.34 5.38 1.32
CA SER A 26 14.43 5.57 -0.14
C SER A 26 15.22 4.50 -0.91
N ARG A 27 16.05 3.70 -0.22
CA ARG A 27 16.77 2.56 -0.81
C ARG A 27 15.86 1.43 -1.29
N ILE A 28 14.77 1.12 -0.60
CA ILE A 28 13.85 0.04 -1.02
C ILE A 28 12.59 0.58 -1.70
N GLU A 29 12.35 1.89 -1.63
CA GLU A 29 11.22 2.57 -2.26
C GLU A 29 10.98 2.14 -3.73
N PRO A 30 12.01 2.09 -4.62
CA PRO A 30 11.81 1.57 -5.98
C PRO A 30 11.40 0.09 -6.03
N GLY A 31 11.92 -0.74 -5.11
CA GLY A 31 11.53 -2.15 -4.99
C GLY A 31 10.11 -2.33 -4.45
N VAL A 32 9.71 -1.48 -3.50
CA VAL A 32 8.33 -1.42 -2.98
C VAL A 32 7.36 -1.01 -4.08
N GLN A 33 7.69 0.01 -4.87
CA GLN A 33 6.87 0.44 -6.00
C GLN A 33 6.72 -0.67 -7.05
N GLN A 34 7.81 -1.39 -7.37
CA GLN A 34 7.78 -2.51 -8.29
C GLN A 34 6.92 -3.66 -7.77
N ALA A 35 7.04 -4.01 -6.48
CA ALA A 35 6.23 -5.03 -5.84
C ALA A 35 4.74 -4.66 -5.82
N LEU A 36 4.41 -3.41 -5.49
CA LEU A 36 3.02 -2.91 -5.48
C LEU A 36 2.42 -2.89 -6.89
N THR A 37 3.20 -2.53 -7.91
CA THR A 37 2.76 -2.61 -9.31
C THR A 37 2.47 -4.05 -9.73
N ALA A 38 3.34 -4.99 -9.35
CA ALA A 38 3.11 -6.42 -9.61
C ALA A 38 1.86 -6.94 -8.88
N LEU A 39 1.70 -6.60 -7.61
CA LEU A 39 0.52 -6.96 -6.82
C LEU A 39 -0.77 -6.36 -7.40
N ALA A 40 -0.71 -5.14 -7.95
CA ALA A 40 -1.84 -4.51 -8.62
C ALA A 40 -2.21 -5.26 -9.90
N ARG A 41 -1.20 -5.66 -10.68
CA ARG A 41 -1.39 -6.48 -11.89
C ARG A 41 -2.06 -7.81 -11.61
N TYR A 42 -1.74 -8.45 -10.48
CA TYR A 42 -2.35 -9.71 -10.05
C TYR A 42 -3.65 -9.54 -9.24
N GLY A 43 -4.12 -8.31 -9.02
CA GLY A 43 -5.41 -8.04 -8.34
C GLY A 43 -5.38 -8.19 -6.81
N HIS A 44 -4.19 -8.16 -6.21
CA HIS A 44 -4.00 -8.21 -4.75
C HIS A 44 -4.05 -6.81 -4.10
N VAL A 45 -3.71 -5.76 -4.84
CA VAL A 45 -3.84 -4.37 -4.39
C VAL A 45 -4.48 -3.53 -5.49
N THR A 46 -5.06 -2.40 -5.14
CA THR A 46 -5.60 -1.45 -6.12
C THR A 46 -4.65 -0.27 -6.26
N SER A 47 -4.16 -0.01 -7.47
CA SER A 47 -3.46 1.24 -7.77
C SER A 47 -4.48 2.36 -7.92
N LEU A 48 -4.34 3.42 -7.15
CA LEU A 48 -5.12 4.65 -7.31
C LEU A 48 -4.39 5.58 -8.29
N THR A 49 -5.16 6.42 -8.97
CA THR A 49 -4.69 7.40 -9.96
C THR A 49 -3.68 8.41 -9.40
N ASP A 50 -3.64 8.59 -8.09
CA ASP A 50 -2.71 9.47 -7.36
C ASP A 50 -1.33 8.82 -7.11
N GLY A 51 -1.10 7.59 -7.59
CA GLY A 51 0.14 6.85 -7.31
C GLY A 51 0.17 6.18 -5.93
N ARG A 52 -0.98 6.14 -5.24
CA ARG A 52 -1.18 5.41 -3.98
C ARG A 52 -1.68 4.01 -4.24
N PHE A 53 -1.45 3.11 -3.29
CA PHE A 53 -1.90 1.73 -3.33
C PHE A 53 -2.82 1.47 -2.14
N ALA A 54 -3.97 0.86 -2.40
CA ALA A 54 -4.87 0.36 -1.37
C ALA A 54 -4.74 -1.17 -1.30
N ALA A 55 -4.44 -1.69 -0.12
CA ALA A 55 -4.44 -3.14 0.10
C ALA A 55 -5.87 -3.66 -0.07
N ARG A 56 -6.05 -4.70 -0.88
CA ARG A 56 -7.32 -5.43 -0.88
C ARG A 56 -7.36 -6.22 0.43
N ARG A 57 -8.16 -5.78 1.40
CA ARG A 57 -8.47 -6.58 2.59
C ARG A 57 -8.99 -7.94 2.09
N ALA A 58 -8.26 -9.01 2.39
CA ALA A 58 -8.87 -10.31 2.47
C ALA A 58 -9.84 -10.23 3.66
N ALA A 59 -11.12 -10.54 3.38
CA ALA A 59 -12.20 -10.54 4.36
C ALA A 59 -11.91 -11.53 5.51
#